data_AF-A0A526YIV9-F1
#
_entry.id   AF-A0A526YIV9-F1
#
_cell.length_a   1.000
_cell.length_b   1.000
_cell.length_c   1.000
_cell.angle_alpha   90.00
_cell.angle_beta   90.00
_cell.angle_gamma   90.00
#
_symmetry.space_group_name_H-M   'P 1'
#
loop_
_entity.id
_entity.type
_entity.pdbx_description
1 polymer ?
#
loop_
_entity_poly.entity_id
_entity_poly.type
_entity_poly.pdbx_seq_one_letter_code
_entity_poly.pdbx_strand_id
1 'polypeptide(L)'
;FIGVLASVNCSATVCHAIADEANRTLLPRYPGIDGFVPIVHGQGCGMSATGDGMMVLHRTLAGYARHPNFGGVLMVGLGCEVNQLTLYGQKGVAAGKRHFNIQEAGGSRKSVEKALVVLAEISEEVGKLEREPIPVSEIVVGLQCGGSDGMSGITANPALGAAV
;
A
#
# COMPACT_ATOMS: atom_id res chain seq x y z
N PHE A 1 2.50 -4.21 -8.89
CA PHE A 1 2.03 -4.68 -7.55
C PHE A 1 0.59 -4.24 -7.25
N ILE A 2 -0.06 -4.88 -6.28
CA ILE A 2 -1.33 -4.44 -5.65
C ILE A 2 -1.10 -4.22 -4.15
N GLY A 3 -1.52 -3.08 -3.61
CA GLY A 3 -1.33 -2.73 -2.20
C GLY A 3 -2.50 -3.14 -1.29
N VAL A 4 -2.22 -3.71 -0.11
CA VAL A 4 -3.20 -4.00 0.95
C VAL A 4 -2.88 -3.12 2.16
N LEU A 5 -3.63 -2.01 2.30
CA LEU A 5 -3.31 -0.94 3.25
C LEU A 5 -4.15 -1.04 4.52
N ALA A 6 -3.51 -0.98 5.68
CA ALA A 6 -4.18 -0.86 6.97
C ALA A 6 -4.50 0.61 7.27
N SER A 7 -5.74 0.92 7.66
CA SER A 7 -6.08 2.24 8.25
C SER A 7 -5.68 2.36 9.72
N VAL A 8 -5.50 1.23 10.40
CA VAL A 8 -5.24 1.15 11.84
C VAL A 8 -4.45 -0.11 12.18
N ASN A 9 -3.64 -0.06 13.25
CA ASN A 9 -2.86 -1.21 13.71
C ASN A 9 -3.71 -2.47 13.95
N CYS A 10 -4.97 -2.34 14.40
CA CYS A 10 -5.86 -3.48 14.61
C CYS A 10 -6.20 -4.26 13.32
N SER A 11 -6.00 -3.65 12.16
CA SER A 11 -6.17 -4.30 10.84
C SER A 11 -4.86 -4.85 10.27
N ALA A 12 -3.70 -4.58 10.89
CA ALA A 12 -2.39 -4.92 10.34
C ALA A 12 -2.19 -6.44 10.16
N THR A 13 -2.51 -7.23 11.18
CA THR A 13 -2.40 -8.71 11.11
C THR A 13 -3.30 -9.28 10.01
N VAL A 14 -4.50 -8.71 9.83
CA VAL A 14 -5.42 -9.14 8.77
C VAL A 14 -4.87 -8.76 7.40
N CYS A 15 -4.28 -7.57 7.23
CA CYS A 15 -3.64 -7.17 5.98
C CYS A 15 -2.48 -8.09 5.59
N HIS A 16 -1.63 -8.49 6.55
CA HIS A 16 -0.59 -9.50 6.31
C HIS A 16 -1.19 -10.83 5.85
N ALA A 17 -2.18 -11.36 6.57
CA ALA A 17 -2.83 -12.61 6.20
C ALA A 17 -3.49 -12.55 4.81
N ILE A 18 -4.10 -11.42 4.45
CA ILE A 18 -4.66 -11.18 3.11
C ILE A 18 -3.55 -11.25 2.06
N ALA A 19 -2.45 -10.51 2.25
CA ALA A 19 -1.36 -10.45 1.27
C ALA A 19 -0.68 -11.81 1.09
N ASP A 20 -0.41 -12.54 2.18
CA ASP A 20 0.20 -13.86 2.15
C ASP A 20 -0.68 -14.85 1.38
N GLU A 21 -1.98 -14.87 1.68
CA GLU A 21 -2.93 -15.77 1.03
C GLU A 21 -3.15 -15.40 -0.44
N ALA A 22 -3.20 -14.12 -0.79
CA ALA A 22 -3.31 -13.65 -2.16
C ALA A 22 -2.05 -13.99 -2.99
N ASN A 23 -0.85 -13.82 -2.41
CA ASN A 23 0.39 -14.25 -3.05
C ASN A 23 0.45 -15.77 -3.25
N ARG A 24 -0.15 -16.55 -2.35
CA ARG A 24 -0.22 -18.01 -2.47
C ARG A 24 -1.23 -18.49 -3.51
N THR A 25 -2.38 -17.82 -3.64
CA THR A 25 -3.54 -18.35 -4.39
C THR A 25 -3.90 -17.57 -5.65
N LEU A 26 -3.74 -16.25 -5.64
CA LEU A 26 -4.09 -15.38 -6.76
C LEU A 26 -2.89 -15.09 -7.66
N LEU A 27 -1.72 -14.80 -7.08
CA LEU A 27 -0.53 -14.41 -7.84
C LEU A 27 -0.18 -15.40 -8.99
N PRO A 28 -0.22 -16.74 -8.81
CA PRO A 28 0.05 -17.67 -9.91
C PRO A 28 -0.95 -17.60 -11.07
N ARG A 29 -2.12 -16.99 -10.86
CA ARG A 29 -3.21 -16.87 -11.84
C ARG A 29 -3.13 -15.57 -12.65
N TYR A 30 -2.41 -14.56 -12.16
CA TYR A 30 -2.33 -13.22 -12.77
C TYR A 30 -0.87 -12.83 -13.03
N PRO A 31 -0.27 -13.27 -14.15
CA PRO A 31 1.15 -13.05 -14.44
C PRO A 31 1.52 -11.56 -14.62
N GLY A 32 0.55 -10.68 -14.91
CA GLY A 32 0.77 -9.22 -14.98
C GLY A 32 0.85 -8.54 -13.61
N ILE A 33 0.75 -9.28 -12.50
CA ILE A 33 0.85 -8.76 -11.14
C ILE A 33 2.19 -9.21 -10.53
N ASP A 34 3.00 -8.26 -10.07
CA ASP A 34 4.30 -8.60 -9.43
C ASP A 34 4.15 -9.15 -7.99
N GLY A 35 3.01 -8.88 -7.35
CA GLY A 35 2.74 -9.30 -5.97
C GLY A 35 1.70 -8.46 -5.26
N PHE A 36 1.18 -9.00 -4.15
CA PHE A 36 0.30 -8.34 -3.20
C PHE A 36 1.12 -7.91 -1.97
N VAL A 37 1.13 -6.62 -1.66
CA VAL A 37 2.04 -6.06 -0.64
C VAL A 37 1.25 -5.47 0.52
N PRO A 38 1.45 -5.94 1.77
CA PRO A 38 0.83 -5.35 2.93
C PRO A 38 1.55 -4.05 3.31
N ILE A 39 0.81 -2.95 3.40
CA ILE A 39 1.28 -1.64 3.87
C ILE A 39 0.60 -1.37 5.20
N VAL A 40 1.32 -1.62 6.29
CA VAL A 40 0.79 -1.55 7.65
C VAL A 40 1.53 -0.53 8.50
N HIS A 41 0.92 -0.11 9.61
CA HIS A 41 1.53 0.80 10.57
C HIS A 41 1.12 0.47 12.01
N GLY A 42 1.96 0.85 12.97
CA GLY A 42 1.72 0.61 14.40
C GLY A 42 0.76 1.60 15.08
N GLN A 43 0.29 2.64 14.38
CA GLN A 43 -0.61 3.63 14.98
C GLN A 43 -2.00 3.06 15.29
N GLY A 44 -2.42 3.15 16.55
CA GLY A 44 -3.72 2.68 17.04
C GLY A 44 -4.75 3.79 17.19
N CYS A 45 -5.97 3.43 17.62
CA CYS A 45 -7.12 4.35 17.74
C CYS A 45 -6.97 5.44 18.80
N GLY A 46 -5.96 5.37 19.68
CA GLY A 46 -5.72 6.35 20.76
C GLY A 46 -5.01 7.63 20.30
N MET A 47 -4.69 7.77 19.01
CA MET A 47 -4.14 8.99 18.44
C MET A 47 -5.21 10.10 18.39
N SER A 48 -4.80 11.35 18.61
CA SER A 48 -5.66 12.52 18.38
C SER A 48 -6.19 12.54 16.94
N ALA A 49 -7.50 12.79 16.78
CA ALA A 49 -8.15 12.94 15.48
C ALA A 49 -7.60 14.11 14.65
N THR A 50 -6.93 15.06 15.31
CA THR A 50 -6.43 16.30 14.72
C THR A 50 -4.98 16.53 15.13
N GLY A 51 -4.32 17.43 14.40
CA GLY A 51 -2.91 17.79 14.63
C GLY A 51 -1.94 17.03 13.76
N ASP A 52 -0.65 17.32 13.94
CA ASP A 52 0.41 16.93 13.00
C ASP A 52 0.55 15.42 12.84
N GLY A 53 0.37 14.64 13.91
CA GLY A 53 0.44 13.18 13.85
C GLY A 53 -0.57 12.57 12.88
N MET A 54 -1.83 13.00 12.95
CA MET A 54 -2.88 12.53 12.05
C MET A 54 -2.66 13.03 10.62
N MET A 55 -2.23 14.28 10.46
CA MET A 55 -1.92 14.84 9.14
C MET A 55 -0.78 14.07 8.44
N VAL A 56 0.27 13.71 9.18
CA VAL A 56 1.38 12.90 8.66
C VAL A 56 0.90 11.49 8.29
N LEU A 57 0.09 10.86 9.14
CA LEU A 57 -0.46 9.53 8.87
C LEU A 57 -1.31 9.52 7.60
N HIS A 58 -2.26 10.45 7.50
CA HIS A 58 -3.13 10.60 6.32
C HIS A 58 -2.30 10.85 5.06
N ARG A 59 -1.34 11.79 5.12
CA ARG A 59 -0.48 12.10 3.97
C ARG A 59 0.34 10.90 3.53
N THR A 60 0.87 10.13 4.48
CA THR A 60 1.67 8.92 4.20
C THR A 60 0.81 7.84 3.55
N LEU A 61 -0.35 7.51 4.13
CA LEU A 61 -1.25 6.50 3.57
C LEU A 61 -1.83 6.91 2.22
N ALA A 62 -2.18 8.19 2.04
CA ALA A 62 -2.61 8.73 0.75
C ALA A 62 -1.50 8.65 -0.31
N GLY A 63 -0.23 8.82 0.09
CA GLY A 63 0.94 8.62 -0.76
C GLY A 63 1.08 7.18 -1.25
N TYR A 64 0.99 6.21 -0.33
CA TYR A 64 0.97 4.79 -0.72
C TYR A 64 -0.22 4.45 -1.59
N ALA A 65 -1.42 4.94 -1.25
CA ALA A 65 -2.64 4.66 -2.01
C ALA A 65 -2.65 5.22 -3.44
N ARG A 66 -1.69 6.09 -3.80
CA ARG A 66 -1.53 6.67 -5.15
C ARG A 66 -0.16 6.37 -5.77
N HIS A 67 0.63 5.49 -5.15
CA HIS A 67 1.98 5.20 -5.62
C HIS A 67 1.92 4.54 -7.01
N PRO A 68 2.70 5.01 -8.01
CA PRO A 68 2.58 4.55 -9.40
C PRO A 68 2.87 3.05 -9.60
N ASN A 69 3.65 2.44 -8.71
CA ASN A 69 3.90 0.99 -8.74
C ASN A 69 2.71 0.12 -8.27
N PHE A 70 1.65 0.74 -7.73
CA PHE A 70 0.40 0.04 -7.42
C PHE A 70 -0.63 0.27 -8.52
N GLY A 71 -0.92 -0.79 -9.26
CA GLY A 71 -2.01 -0.79 -10.23
C GLY A 71 -3.38 -0.70 -9.55
N GLY A 72 -3.49 -1.24 -8.33
CA GLY A 72 -4.69 -1.17 -7.50
C GLY A 72 -4.38 -1.28 -6.01
N VAL A 73 -5.35 -0.88 -5.18
CA VAL A 73 -5.21 -0.78 -3.72
C VAL A 73 -6.48 -1.22 -3.00
N LEU A 74 -6.34 -2.10 -2.02
CA LEU A 74 -7.38 -2.49 -1.07
C LEU A 74 -7.07 -1.90 0.31
N MET A 75 -7.93 -1.04 0.84
CA MET A 75 -7.79 -0.47 2.18
C MET A 75 -8.69 -1.21 3.19
N VAL A 76 -8.11 -1.67 4.28
CA VAL A 76 -8.79 -2.47 5.30
C VAL A 76 -8.78 -1.70 6.61
N GLY A 77 -9.97 -1.48 7.15
CA GLY A 77 -10.18 -0.90 8.48
C GLY A 77 -10.69 -1.92 9.48
N LEU A 78 -10.64 -1.57 10.77
CA LEU A 78 -11.36 -2.36 11.77
C LEU A 78 -12.84 -1.99 11.75
N GLY A 79 -13.13 -0.69 11.71
CA GLY A 79 -14.47 -0.09 11.70
C GLY A 79 -14.74 0.88 12.86
N CYS A 80 -13.82 0.98 13.83
CA CYS A 80 -13.98 1.84 15.02
C CYS A 80 -12.85 2.85 15.23
N GLU A 81 -11.88 2.90 14.30
CA GLU A 81 -10.75 3.81 14.36
C GLU A 81 -11.15 5.27 14.10
N VAL A 82 -10.36 6.20 14.61
CA VAL A 82 -10.54 7.63 14.30
C VAL A 82 -10.16 7.92 12.84
N ASN A 83 -9.18 7.17 12.31
CA ASN A 83 -8.71 7.24 10.93
C ASN A 83 -9.66 6.50 9.96
N GLN A 84 -10.86 7.04 9.79
CA GLN A 84 -11.92 6.41 9.00
C GLN A 84 -11.56 6.33 7.51
N LEU A 85 -11.86 5.18 6.89
CA LEU A 85 -11.58 4.90 5.47
C LEU A 85 -12.17 5.95 4.51
N THR A 86 -13.30 6.56 4.89
CA THR A 86 -13.99 7.60 4.12
C THR A 86 -13.15 8.88 3.95
N LEU A 87 -12.18 9.12 4.83
CA LEU A 87 -11.30 10.30 4.79
C LEU A 87 -10.29 10.27 3.65
N TYR A 88 -10.04 9.09 3.07
CA TYR A 88 -9.08 8.92 1.98
C TYR A 88 -9.65 9.24 0.60
N GLY A 89 -10.98 9.45 0.51
CA GLY A 89 -11.69 9.81 -0.71
C GLY A 89 -11.59 8.74 -1.81
N GLN A 90 -12.68 8.50 -2.54
CA GLN A 90 -12.65 7.62 -3.72
C GLN A 90 -11.98 8.26 -4.94
N LYS A 91 -11.58 9.54 -4.87
CA LYS A 91 -11.02 10.29 -6.01
C LYS A 91 -9.50 10.33 -5.95
N GLY A 92 -8.85 9.62 -6.86
CA GLY A 92 -7.41 9.66 -7.13
C GLY A 92 -6.97 8.53 -8.06
N VAL A 93 -5.85 8.74 -8.76
CA VAL A 93 -5.34 8.03 -9.96
C VAL A 93 -5.20 6.49 -9.87
N ALA A 94 -5.37 5.86 -8.71
CA ALA A 94 -5.40 4.40 -8.66
C ALA A 94 -6.80 3.90 -9.06
N ALA A 95 -6.93 3.46 -10.31
CA ALA A 95 -8.01 2.53 -10.67
C ALA A 95 -8.03 1.38 -9.65
N GLY A 96 -9.21 0.86 -9.31
CA GLY A 96 -9.28 -0.27 -8.38
C GLY A 96 -9.10 0.04 -6.89
N LYS A 97 -9.25 1.29 -6.42
CA LYS A 97 -9.38 1.55 -4.96
C LYS A 97 -10.65 0.88 -4.44
N ARG A 98 -10.49 -0.02 -3.48
CA ARG A 98 -11.59 -0.69 -2.76
C ARG A 98 -11.31 -0.62 -1.27
N HIS A 99 -12.35 -0.67 -0.45
CA HIS A 99 -12.19 -0.67 1.00
C HIS A 99 -13.27 -1.46 1.71
N PHE A 100 -12.97 -1.97 2.90
CA PHE A 100 -13.99 -2.52 3.81
C PHE A 100 -13.49 -2.56 5.25
N ASN A 101 -14.44 -2.71 6.19
CA ASN A 101 -14.15 -2.89 7.61
C ASN A 101 -14.25 -4.37 8.03
N ILE A 102 -13.32 -4.82 8.87
CA ILE A 102 -13.24 -6.20 9.38
C ILE A 102 -14.49 -6.58 10.18
N GLN A 103 -15.02 -5.65 11.00
CA GLN A 103 -16.22 -5.91 11.80
C GLN A 103 -17.45 -6.14 10.92
N GLU A 104 -17.61 -5.36 9.86
CA GLU A 104 -18.71 -5.52 8.88
C GLU A 104 -18.56 -6.80 8.06
N ALA A 105 -17.32 -7.22 7.75
CA ALA A 105 -17.06 -8.49 7.08
C ALA A 105 -17.32 -9.72 7.99
N GLY A 106 -17.49 -9.52 9.30
CA GLY A 106 -17.74 -10.59 10.26
C GLY A 106 -16.46 -11.24 10.82
N GLY A 107 -15.39 -10.46 10.95
CA GLY A 107 -14.14 -10.86 11.62
C GLY A 107 -13.02 -11.25 10.66
N SER A 108 -11.85 -11.59 11.21
CA SER A 108 -10.60 -11.72 10.47
C SER A 108 -10.65 -12.75 9.34
N ARG A 109 -11.18 -13.96 9.60
CA ARG A 109 -11.24 -15.03 8.59
C ARG A 109 -12.12 -14.64 7.40
N LYS A 110 -13.33 -14.16 7.67
CA LYS A 110 -14.25 -13.68 6.63
C LYS A 110 -13.71 -12.46 5.88
N SER A 111 -12.91 -11.64 6.56
CA SER A 111 -12.21 -10.51 5.92
C SER A 111 -11.19 -10.99 4.89
N VAL A 112 -10.44 -12.05 5.18
CA VAL A 112 -9.51 -12.66 4.21
C VAL A 112 -10.29 -13.19 3.01
N GLU A 113 -11.34 -13.98 3.24
CA GLU A 113 -12.19 -14.53 2.17
C GLU A 113 -12.78 -13.42 1.27
N LYS A 114 -13.33 -12.36 1.89
CA LYS A 114 -13.85 -11.18 1.18
C LYS A 114 -12.76 -10.46 0.40
N ALA A 115 -11.58 -10.27 0.99
CA ALA A 115 -10.47 -9.59 0.35
C ALA A 115 -9.98 -10.34 -0.90
N LEU A 116 -9.91 -11.67 -0.88
CA LEU A 116 -9.49 -12.45 -2.05
C LEU A 116 -10.42 -12.26 -3.24
N VAL A 117 -11.74 -12.16 -3.01
CA VAL A 117 -12.71 -11.86 -4.08
C VAL A 117 -12.43 -10.48 -4.69
N VAL A 118 -12.29 -9.46 -3.84
CA VAL A 118 -12.01 -8.09 -4.29
C VAL A 118 -10.64 -7.97 -4.98
N LEU A 119 -9.63 -8.66 -4.47
CA LEU A 119 -8.29 -8.66 -5.07
C LEU A 119 -8.26 -9.38 -6.42
N ALA A 120 -9.09 -10.41 -6.62
CA ALA A 120 -9.24 -11.04 -7.94
C ALA A 120 -9.83 -10.06 -8.96
N GLU A 121 -10.88 -9.31 -8.59
CA GLU A 121 -11.45 -8.25 -9.44
C GLU A 121 -10.42 -7.19 -9.81
N ILE A 122 -9.68 -6.67 -8.83
CA ILE A 122 -8.60 -5.70 -9.06
C ILE A 122 -7.54 -6.31 -9.99
N SER A 123 -7.16 -7.58 -9.79
CA SER A 123 -6.15 -8.26 -10.61
C SER A 123 -6.60 -8.44 -12.07
N GLU A 124 -7.89 -8.64 -12.32
CA GLU A 124 -8.45 -8.71 -13.68
C GLU A 124 -8.47 -7.36 -14.40
N GLU A 125 -8.62 -6.26 -13.65
CA GLU A 125 -8.53 -4.90 -14.17
C GLU A 125 -7.07 -4.55 -14.51
N VAL A 126 -6.15 -4.73 -13.55
CA VAL A 126 -4.80 -4.15 -13.63
C VAL A 126 -3.75 -5.12 -14.16
N GLY A 127 -4.01 -6.43 -14.13
CA GLY A 127 -3.10 -7.46 -14.65
C GLY A 127 -3.02 -7.51 -16.18
N LYS A 128 -3.85 -6.71 -16.88
CA LYS A 128 -3.83 -6.54 -18.34
C LYS A 128 -2.99 -5.34 -18.77
N LEU A 129 -2.49 -4.54 -17.83
CA LEU A 129 -1.64 -3.39 -18.13
C LEU A 129 -0.28 -3.87 -18.64
N GLU A 130 0.19 -3.27 -19.72
CA GLU A 130 1.48 -3.57 -20.32
C GLU A 130 2.46 -2.41 -20.10
N ARG A 131 3.74 -2.73 -19.98
CA ARG A 131 4.79 -1.71 -19.87
C ARG A 131 4.97 -1.03 -21.23
N GLU A 132 5.07 0.29 -21.21
CA GLU A 132 5.38 1.09 -22.39
C GLU A 132 6.65 1.92 -22.17
N PRO A 133 7.38 2.29 -23.25
CA PRO A 133 8.47 3.24 -23.16
C PRO A 133 7.97 4.59 -22.65
N ILE A 134 8.59 5.11 -21.58
CA ILE A 134 8.33 6.44 -21.04
C ILE A 134 9.62 7.28 -21.01
N PRO A 135 9.53 8.61 -21.03
CA PRO A 135 10.68 9.47 -20.79
C PRO A 135 11.31 9.21 -19.42
N VAL A 136 12.65 9.29 -19.33
CA VAL A 136 13.37 9.17 -18.04
C VAL A 136 12.91 10.23 -17.02
N SER A 137 12.41 11.38 -17.49
CA SER A 137 11.86 12.44 -16.65
C SER A 137 10.63 12.04 -15.82
N GLU A 138 9.96 10.95 -16.16
CA GLU A 138 8.83 10.41 -15.39
C GLU A 138 9.28 9.58 -14.18
N ILE A 139 10.57 9.24 -14.09
CA ILE A 139 11.12 8.43 -13.00
C ILE A 139 11.36 9.32 -11.78
N VAL A 140 10.81 8.92 -10.64
CA VAL A 140 11.10 9.52 -9.33
C VAL A 140 12.03 8.61 -8.55
N VAL A 141 13.27 9.07 -8.31
CA VAL A 141 14.29 8.31 -7.56
C VAL A 141 14.39 8.85 -6.13
N GLY A 142 14.12 7.99 -5.15
CA GLY A 142 14.34 8.29 -3.74
C GLY A 142 15.75 7.84 -3.31
N LEU A 143 16.50 8.73 -2.66
CA LEU A 143 17.81 8.41 -2.10
C LEU A 143 17.72 8.33 -0.57
N GLN A 144 18.33 7.30 0.01
CA GLN A 144 18.44 7.11 1.45
C GLN A 144 19.80 6.49 1.78
N CYS A 145 20.37 6.91 2.90
CA CYS A 145 21.49 6.20 3.51
C CYS A 145 20.96 5.11 4.45
N GLY A 146 21.68 3.99 4.54
CA GLY A 146 21.41 2.94 5.53
C GLY A 146 22.25 3.12 6.79
N GLY A 147 23.14 2.17 7.07
CA GLY A 147 24.17 2.32 8.11
C GLY A 147 25.31 3.21 7.60
N SER A 148 25.50 4.37 8.24
CA SER A 148 26.61 5.26 7.90
C SER A 148 27.95 4.59 8.24
N ASP A 149 28.89 4.64 7.30
CA ASP A 149 30.28 4.26 7.52
C ASP A 149 31.24 5.41 7.15
N GLY A 150 32.52 5.25 7.50
CA GLY A 150 33.54 6.26 7.22
C GLY A 150 33.82 6.48 5.72
N MET A 151 33.35 5.59 4.85
CA MET A 151 33.59 5.65 3.41
C MET A 151 32.40 6.19 2.62
N SER A 152 31.21 6.25 3.22
CA SER A 152 29.94 6.59 2.57
C SER A 152 30.03 7.95 1.87
N GLY A 153 30.61 8.95 2.54
CA GLY A 153 30.80 10.30 2.00
C GLY A 153 31.92 10.44 0.96
N ILE A 154 32.71 9.38 0.74
CA ILE A 154 33.87 9.39 -0.18
C ILE A 154 33.57 8.55 -1.43
N THR A 155 32.76 7.50 -1.31
CA THR A 155 32.51 6.54 -2.39
C THR A 155 31.06 6.58 -2.87
N ALA A 156 30.13 5.98 -2.13
CA ALA A 156 28.76 5.75 -2.58
C ALA A 156 27.95 7.04 -2.71
N ASN A 157 28.02 7.94 -1.74
CA ASN A 157 27.22 9.17 -1.77
C ASN A 157 27.64 10.12 -2.91
N PRO A 158 28.94 10.36 -3.16
CA PRO A 158 29.36 11.13 -4.34
C PRO A 158 28.96 10.47 -5.67
N ALA A 159 29.08 9.14 -5.77
CA ALA A 159 28.69 8.41 -6.98
C ALA A 159 27.18 8.53 -7.26
N LEU A 160 26.34 8.42 -6.22
CA LEU A 160 24.91 8.68 -6.33
C LEU A 160 24.63 10.12 -6.73
N GLY A 161 25.30 11.09 -6.12
CA GLY A 161 25.14 12.52 -6.43
C GLY A 161 25.54 12.91 -7.86
N ALA A 162 26.44 12.16 -8.49
CA ALA A 162 26.77 12.34 -9.91
C ALA A 162 25.74 11.73 -10.86
N ALA A 163 24.93 10.78 -10.38
CA ALA A 163 23.94 10.04 -11.16
C ALA A 163 22.53 10.65 -11.12
N VAL A 164 22.24 11.55 -10.16
CA VAL A 164 20.91 12.16 -9.96
C VAL A 164 20.88 13.66 -10.24
#